data_AF-A0A392MXB8-F1
#
_entry.id   AF-A0A392MXB8-F1
#
_cell.length_a   1.000
_cell.length_b   1.000
_cell.length_c   1.000
_cell.angle_alpha   90.00
_cell.angle_beta   90.00
_cell.angle_gamma   90.00
#
_symmetry.space_group_name_H-M   'P 1'
#
loop_
_entity.id
_entity.type
_entity.pdbx_description
1 polymer ?
#
loop_
_entity_poly.entity_id
_entity_poly.type
_entity_poly.pdbx_seq_one_letter_code
_entity_poly.pdbx_strand_id
1 'polypeptide(L)' 'DQVPPFPSETALAIVEEELGASVGDIFDQFDYEPIAAASL' A
#
# COMPACT_ATOMS: atom_id res chain seq x y z
N ASP A 1 -6.03 10.54 -18.76
CA ASP A 1 -5.08 9.42 -18.88
C ASP A 1 -3.94 9.37 -17.89
N GLN A 2 -3.76 10.36 -17.01
CA GLN A 2 -2.85 10.19 -15.87
C GLN A 2 -3.72 10.13 -14.63
N VAL A 3 -4.08 8.90 -14.23
CA VAL A 3 -4.55 8.68 -12.87
C VAL A 3 -3.36 9.05 -11.98
N PRO A 4 -3.49 10.06 -11.10
CA PRO A 4 -2.42 10.38 -10.18
C PRO A 4 -2.09 9.12 -9.38
N PRO A 5 -0.79 8.86 -9.11
CA PRO A 5 -0.41 7.70 -8.31
C PRO A 5 -1.21 7.71 -7.02
N PHE A 6 -1.81 6.57 -6.72
CA PHE A 6 -2.60 6.41 -5.50
C PHE A 6 -1.68 6.72 -4.30
N PRO A 7 -2.08 7.60 -3.37
CA PRO A 7 -1.20 7.99 -2.29
C PRO A 7 -0.79 6.77 -1.46
N SER A 8 0.52 6.56 -1.31
CA SER A 8 1.06 5.40 -0.58
C SER A 8 0.49 5.27 0.83
N GLU A 9 0.29 6.39 1.53
CA GLU A 9 -0.30 6.41 2.87
C GLU A 9 -1.73 5.86 2.90
N THR A 10 -2.53 6.17 1.87
CA THR A 10 -3.90 5.65 1.77
C THR A 10 -3.89 4.15 1.44
N ALA A 11 -2.97 3.70 0.58
CA ALA A 11 -2.78 2.27 0.31
C ALA A 11 -2.41 1.49 1.55
N LEU A 12 -1.48 2.05 2.34
CA LEU A 12 -1.02 1.44 3.56
C LEU A 12 -2.17 1.30 4.57
N ALA A 13 -2.93 2.38 4.77
CA ALA A 13 -4.05 2.38 5.72
C ALA A 13 -5.11 1.31 5.37
N ILE A 14 -5.43 1.15 4.09
CA ILE A 14 -6.36 0.10 3.62
C ILE A 14 -5.79 -1.29 3.90
N VAL A 15 -4.51 -1.50 3.58
CA VAL A 15 -3.84 -2.79 3.81
C VAL A 15 -3.79 -3.14 5.29
N GLU A 16 -3.47 -2.17 6.15
CA GLU A 16 -3.42 -2.35 7.61
C GLU A 16 -4.81 -2.58 8.21
N GLU A 17 -5.85 -1.91 7.70
CA GLU A 17 -7.24 -2.12 8.11
C GLU A 17 -7.72 -3.54 7.77
N GLU A 18 -7.44 -4.01 6.55
CA GLU A 18 -7.84 -5.36 6.09
C GLU A 18 -7.03 -6.47 6.78
N LEU A 19 -5.76 -6.22 7.10
CA LEU A 19 -4.90 -7.18 7.82
C LEU A 19 -5.13 -7.15 9.35
N GLY A 20 -5.67 -6.06 9.89
CA GLY A 20 -5.89 -5.86 11.32
C GLY A 20 -4.60 -5.68 12.15
N ALA A 21 -3.46 -5.47 11.49
CA ALA A 21 -2.17 -5.18 12.10
C ALA A 21 -1.28 -4.39 11.14
N SER A 22 -0.30 -3.68 11.71
CA SER A 22 0.62 -2.83 10.93
C SER A 22 1.46 -3.68 9.98
N VAL A 23 1.72 -3.20 8.77
CA VAL A 23 2.51 -3.95 7.79
C VAL A 23 3.93 -4.26 8.29
N GLY A 24 4.50 -3.41 9.14
CA GLY A 24 5.82 -3.63 9.75
C GLY A 24 5.84 -4.72 10.83
N ASP A 25 4.68 -5.15 11.33
CA ASP A 25 4.57 -6.27 12.28
C ASP A 25 4.39 -7.60 11.55
N ILE A 26 3.89 -7.57 10.31
CA ILE A 26 3.59 -8.74 9.49
C ILE A 26 4.76 -9.08 8.54
N PHE A 27 5.39 -8.07 7.95
CA PHE A 27 6.45 -8.22 6.96
C PHE A 27 7.80 -7.80 7.54
N ASP A 28 8.84 -8.60 7.27
CA ASP A 28 10.22 -8.31 7.70
C ASP A 28 10.82 -7.11 6.93
N GLN A 29 10.35 -6.87 5.69
CA GLN A 29 10.59 -5.67 4.90
C GLN A 29 9.36 -5.32 4.05
N PHE A 30 9.04 -4.03 3.96
CA PHE A 30 7.94 -3.50 3.15
C PHE A 30 8.36 -2.19 2.47
N ASP A 31 8.22 -2.13 1.14
CA ASP A 31 8.51 -0.93 0.36
C ASP A 31 7.26 -0.05 0.23
N TYR A 32 7.35 1.18 0.73
CA TYR A 32 6.26 2.16 0.71
C TYR A 32 6.07 2.84 -0.65
N GLU A 33 6.97 2.58 -1.60
CA GLU A 33 6.93 3.17 -2.94
C GLU A 33 6.35 2.15 -3.92
N PRO A 34 5.14 2.37 -4.46
CA PRO A 34 4.51 1.44 -5.39
C PRO A 34 5.31 1.36 -6.69
N ILE A 35 5.78 0.16 -7.00
CA ILE A 35 6.64 -0.10 -8.19
C ILE A 35 5.80 -0.17 -9.48
N ALA A 36 4.48 -0.37 -9.37
CA ALA A 36 3.55 -0.41 -10.49
C ALA A 36 2.09 -0.15 -10.03
N ALA A 37 1.25 0.34 -10.93
CA ALA A 37 -0.20 0.37 -10.76
C ALA A 37 -0.82 -0.86 -11.45
N ALA A 38 -1.54 -1.70 -10.71
CA ALA A 38 -2.35 -2.77 -11.29
C ALA A 38 -3.71 -2.20 -11.72
N SER A 39 -4.18 -2.56 -12.91
CA SER A 39 -5.50 -2.17 -13.38
C SER A 39 -6.57 -3.11 -12.81
N LEU A 40 -7.68 -2.55 -12.33
CA LEU A 40 -8.87 -3.24 -11.82
C LEU A 40 -9.86 -3.55 -12.95
#